data_AF-A0A0M5JEJ3-F1
#
_entry.id   AF-A0A0M5JEJ3-F1
#
_cell.length_a   1.000
_cell.length_b   1.000
_cell.length_c   1.000
_cell.angle_alpha   90.00
_cell.angle_beta   90.00
_cell.angle_gamma   90.00
#
_symmetry.space_group_name_H-M   'P 1'
#
loop_
_entity.id
_entity.type
_entity.pdbx_description
1 polymer ?
#
loop_
_entity_poly.entity_id
_entity_poly.type
_entity_poly.pdbx_seq_one_letter_code
_entity_poly.pdbx_strand_id
1 'polypeptide(L)'
;MVGKSVSIIFNFSTVGGVSALAEVGGENFTVIAEHEVAGNPNASVDFIDPVLAKEGKRLKQSKDSKGIGTLGAIYEVYSHSTYVWDSSTITEYNSGPRTNDKFLVSVALGQTKTLSQSLNISGTVTYSATVSGDIAKVINVGLTGSASGTIGYTYNTTTQYSGPSSPYNTRDYYGAIQFDTHSTKVKKYNYYKTYNGSIYTGLVSYYAGIITTDNVKKPKAITYSKDFTN
;
A
#
# COMPACT_ATOMS: atom_id res chain seq x y z
N MET A 1 -39.43 -28.54 1.47
CA MET A 1 -38.98 -27.14 1.29
C MET A 1 -37.67 -27.18 0.50
N VAL A 2 -37.72 -26.77 -0.75
CA VAL A 2 -36.59 -26.81 -1.69
C VAL A 2 -35.86 -25.48 -1.61
N GLY A 3 -34.63 -25.48 -1.06
CA GLY A 3 -33.75 -24.32 -1.07
C GLY A 3 -32.96 -24.27 -2.37
N LYS A 4 -33.22 -23.24 -3.19
CA LYS A 4 -32.52 -22.99 -4.46
C LYS A 4 -31.05 -22.61 -4.21
N SER A 5 -30.15 -23.17 -5.01
CA SER A 5 -28.74 -22.80 -5.10
C SER A 5 -28.54 -21.40 -5.68
N VAL A 6 -27.48 -20.71 -5.26
CA VAL A 6 -26.87 -19.62 -6.02
C VAL A 6 -25.37 -19.89 -6.12
N SER A 7 -24.94 -20.36 -7.29
CA SER A 7 -23.54 -20.39 -7.70
C SER A 7 -23.20 -19.04 -8.31
N ILE A 8 -22.26 -18.31 -7.70
CA ILE A 8 -21.72 -17.08 -8.29
C ILE A 8 -20.54 -17.47 -9.17
N ILE A 9 -20.76 -17.47 -10.48
CA ILE A 9 -19.72 -17.61 -11.51
C ILE A 9 -19.27 -16.19 -11.85
N PHE A 10 -18.02 -15.85 -11.57
CA PHE A 10 -17.41 -14.61 -12.07
C PHE A 10 -16.96 -14.81 -13.52
N ASN A 11 -17.75 -14.32 -14.46
CA ASN A 11 -17.31 -14.13 -15.85
C ASN A 11 -16.54 -12.81 -15.95
N PHE A 12 -15.23 -12.88 -16.20
CA PHE A 12 -14.50 -11.72 -16.69
C PHE A 12 -14.57 -11.71 -18.22
N SER A 13 -15.40 -10.82 -18.77
CA SER A 13 -15.36 -10.36 -20.15
C SER A 13 -14.92 -8.89 -20.15
N THR A 14 -13.96 -8.57 -20.99
CA THR A 14 -13.30 -7.26 -21.13
C THR A 14 -14.20 -6.19 -21.76
N VAL A 15 -13.67 -4.95 -21.69
CA VAL A 15 -13.92 -3.75 -22.50
C VAL A 15 -14.83 -2.68 -21.84
N GLY A 16 -14.20 -1.58 -21.47
CA GLY A 16 -14.83 -0.35 -21.00
C GLY A 16 -13.78 0.64 -20.51
N GLY A 17 -12.93 1.11 -21.42
CA GLY A 17 -11.91 2.10 -21.13
C GLY A 17 -12.52 3.41 -20.63
N VAL A 18 -11.95 3.93 -19.55
CA VAL A 18 -12.04 5.35 -19.21
C VAL A 18 -10.66 5.91 -19.50
N SER A 19 -10.46 6.45 -20.70
CA SER A 19 -9.28 7.22 -21.05
C SER A 19 -9.34 8.54 -20.28
N ALA A 20 -8.71 8.58 -19.10
CA ALA A 20 -8.43 9.83 -18.42
C ALA A 20 -7.28 10.53 -19.17
N LEU A 21 -7.59 11.63 -19.84
CA LEU A 21 -6.59 12.61 -20.28
C LEU A 21 -6.01 13.26 -19.01
N ALA A 22 -4.91 12.71 -18.49
CA ALA A 22 -4.14 13.37 -17.44
C ALA A 22 -3.22 14.40 -18.10
N GLU A 23 -3.65 15.66 -18.13
CA GLU A 23 -2.82 16.76 -18.63
C GLU A 23 -1.75 17.08 -17.58
N VAL A 24 -0.56 16.49 -17.74
CA VAL A 24 0.64 16.86 -16.97
C VAL A 24 1.73 17.25 -17.95
N GLY A 25 1.82 18.56 -18.21
CA GLY A 25 2.93 19.21 -18.90
C GLY A 25 2.90 19.14 -20.42
N GLY A 26 2.00 19.89 -21.07
CA GLY A 26 2.14 20.37 -22.46
C GLY A 26 2.23 19.34 -23.60
N GLU A 27 2.33 18.05 -23.31
CA GLU A 27 2.39 16.98 -24.32
C GLU A 27 1.19 16.06 -24.15
N ASN A 28 0.35 15.95 -25.18
CA ASN A 28 -0.79 15.05 -25.18
C ASN A 28 -0.28 13.60 -25.15
N PHE A 29 -0.56 12.88 -24.07
CA PHE A 29 -0.32 11.44 -23.95
C PHE A 29 -1.60 10.73 -23.52
N THR A 30 -1.70 9.45 -23.86
CA THR A 30 -2.84 8.61 -23.48
C THR A 30 -2.37 7.53 -22.52
N VAL A 31 -2.96 7.45 -21.33
CA VAL A 31 -2.76 6.29 -20.43
C VAL A 31 -3.58 5.12 -20.97
N ILE A 32 -2.93 3.97 -21.12
CA ILE A 32 -3.47 2.78 -21.78
C ILE A 32 -3.72 1.67 -20.76
N ALA A 33 -2.88 1.59 -19.73
CA ALA A 33 -3.02 0.60 -18.68
C ALA A 33 -2.47 1.14 -17.35
N GLU A 34 -3.12 0.74 -16.27
CA GLU A 34 -2.63 0.90 -14.90
C GLU A 34 -2.38 -0.48 -14.30
N HIS A 35 -1.27 -0.59 -13.57
CA HIS A 35 -0.82 -1.81 -12.92
C HIS A 35 -0.64 -1.52 -11.44
N GLU A 36 -1.67 -1.86 -10.67
CA GLU A 36 -1.65 -1.74 -9.23
C GLU A 36 -1.29 -3.05 -8.55
N VAL A 37 -0.66 -2.93 -7.38
CA VAL A 37 -0.43 -4.04 -6.47
C VAL A 37 -1.42 -3.93 -5.31
N ALA A 38 -2.00 -5.07 -4.94
CA ALA A 38 -2.88 -5.17 -3.78
C ALA A 38 -2.05 -5.02 -2.49
N GLY A 39 -2.55 -4.20 -1.58
CA GLY A 39 -2.02 -4.09 -0.23
C GLY A 39 -2.38 -5.29 0.66
N ASN A 40 -1.84 -5.32 1.87
CA ASN A 40 -2.21 -6.30 2.88
C ASN A 40 -3.08 -5.66 3.98
N PRO A 41 -4.39 -5.94 4.04
CA PRO A 41 -5.28 -5.34 5.02
C PRO A 41 -5.03 -5.81 6.46
N ASN A 42 -4.22 -6.86 6.66
CA ASN A 42 -3.87 -7.41 7.96
C ASN A 42 -2.45 -7.00 8.40
N ALA A 43 -1.87 -5.96 7.77
CA ALA A 43 -0.53 -5.51 8.09
C ALA A 43 -0.39 -5.09 9.56
N SER A 44 0.64 -5.58 10.22
CA SER A 44 0.99 -5.20 11.59
C SER A 44 2.49 -5.22 11.81
N VAL A 45 2.96 -4.40 12.75
CA VAL A 45 4.36 -4.31 13.16
C VAL A 45 4.44 -4.15 14.67
N ASP A 46 5.14 -5.08 15.31
CA ASP A 46 5.50 -4.97 16.72
C ASP A 46 6.75 -4.13 16.89
N PHE A 47 6.79 -3.33 17.96
CA PHE A 47 7.92 -2.48 18.31
C PHE A 47 7.99 -2.25 19.83
N ILE A 48 9.16 -1.81 20.28
CA ILE A 48 9.36 -1.42 21.68
C ILE A 48 9.21 0.10 21.78
N ASP A 49 8.07 0.55 22.30
CA ASP A 49 7.89 1.94 22.71
C ASP A 49 8.90 2.31 23.82
N PRO A 50 9.83 3.25 23.56
CA PRO A 50 10.90 3.58 24.49
C PRO A 50 10.39 4.32 25.73
N VAL A 51 9.24 4.99 25.66
CA VAL A 51 8.64 5.68 26.82
C VAL A 51 8.06 4.63 27.76
N LEU A 52 7.23 3.73 27.24
CA LEU A 52 6.62 2.66 28.04
C LEU A 52 7.64 1.65 28.56
N ALA A 53 8.70 1.37 27.80
CA ALA A 53 9.80 0.53 28.25
C ALA A 53 10.56 1.13 29.44
N LYS A 54 10.69 2.47 29.49
CA LYS A 54 11.32 3.19 30.62
C LYS A 54 10.39 3.28 31.83
N GLU A 55 9.10 3.50 31.60
CA GLU A 55 8.07 3.55 32.66
C GLU A 55 7.72 2.17 33.23
N GLY A 56 8.18 1.09 32.58
CA GLY A 56 7.86 -0.33 32.83
C GLY A 56 8.22 -0.93 34.20
N LYS A 57 8.28 -0.15 35.28
CA LYS A 57 8.28 -0.67 36.66
C LYS A 57 6.85 -0.68 37.21
N ARG A 58 6.14 -1.79 36.96
CA ARG A 58 4.84 -2.16 37.56
C ARG A 58 3.75 -1.09 37.44
N LEU A 59 2.99 -1.11 36.33
CA LEU A 59 1.78 -0.30 36.27
C LEU A 59 0.68 -0.98 37.10
N LYS A 60 0.39 -0.36 38.26
CA LYS A 60 -0.81 -0.53 39.11
C LYS A 60 -1.01 -1.92 39.73
N GLN A 61 -0.61 -2.04 41.00
CA GLN A 61 -1.25 -2.96 41.94
C GLN A 61 -2.75 -2.57 42.01
N SER A 62 -3.68 -3.50 41.85
CA SER A 62 -5.10 -3.16 42.04
C SER A 62 -5.30 -2.69 43.50
N LYS A 63 -5.88 -1.50 43.68
CA LYS A 63 -6.10 -0.89 45.01
C LYS A 63 -7.21 -1.57 45.82
N ASP A 64 -7.82 -2.63 45.30
CA ASP A 64 -9.02 -3.25 45.88
C ASP A 64 -8.76 -4.58 46.61
N SER A 65 -7.51 -5.02 46.75
CA SER A 65 -7.19 -6.21 47.57
C SER A 65 -7.08 -5.85 49.06
N LYS A 66 -8.21 -5.51 49.70
CA LYS A 66 -8.39 -5.64 51.17
C LYS A 66 -8.54 -7.12 51.57
N GLY A 67 -7.62 -7.95 51.13
CA GLY A 67 -7.58 -9.37 51.45
C GLY A 67 -6.18 -9.89 51.24
N ILE A 68 -5.58 -10.41 52.32
CA ILE A 68 -4.35 -11.20 52.24
C ILE A 68 -4.77 -12.54 51.59
N GLY A 69 -4.80 -12.56 50.26
CA GLY A 69 -4.92 -13.79 49.49
C GLY A 69 -3.56 -14.47 49.40
N THR A 70 -3.53 -15.80 49.55
CA THR A 70 -2.33 -16.65 49.50
C THR A 70 -1.69 -16.77 48.10
N LEU A 71 -2.11 -15.92 47.16
CA LEU A 71 -1.57 -15.78 45.81
C LEU A 71 -1.29 -14.29 45.60
N GLY A 72 -0.05 -13.95 45.23
CA GLY A 72 0.50 -12.59 45.28
C GLY A 72 -0.29 -11.53 44.49
N ALA A 73 0.03 -10.27 44.70
CA ALA A 73 -0.62 -9.16 43.98
C ALA A 73 -0.56 -9.36 42.46
N ILE A 74 -1.70 -9.17 41.78
CA ILE A 74 -1.75 -9.14 40.31
C ILE A 74 -1.13 -7.84 39.82
N TYR A 75 -0.22 -7.92 38.86
CA TYR A 75 0.39 -6.76 38.21
C TYR A 75 0.67 -7.01 36.74
N GLU A 76 0.80 -5.91 36.00
CA GLU A 76 1.10 -5.90 34.58
C GLU A 76 2.48 -5.27 34.32
N VAL A 77 3.21 -5.85 33.37
CA VAL A 77 4.51 -5.37 32.91
C VAL A 77 4.47 -5.17 31.41
N TYR A 78 4.89 -3.98 30.96
CA TYR A 78 4.93 -3.65 29.54
C TYR A 78 5.77 -4.68 28.77
N SER A 79 5.25 -5.15 27.65
CA SER A 79 5.93 -6.10 26.77
C SER A 79 6.37 -5.43 25.47
N HIS A 80 5.42 -4.92 24.71
CA HIS A 80 5.64 -4.33 23.39
C HIS A 80 4.39 -3.53 22.99
N SER A 81 4.50 -2.80 21.89
CA SER A 81 3.37 -2.16 21.22
C SER A 81 3.28 -2.68 19.80
N THR A 82 2.09 -2.63 19.23
CA THR A 82 1.84 -3.05 17.85
C THR A 82 1.11 -1.94 17.10
N TYR A 83 1.61 -1.60 15.92
CA TYR A 83 0.87 -0.83 14.94
C TYR A 83 0.12 -1.79 14.02
N VAL A 84 -1.16 -1.52 13.77
CA VAL A 84 -2.03 -2.35 12.93
C VAL A 84 -2.67 -1.45 11.87
N TRP A 85 -2.62 -1.89 10.61
CA TRP A 85 -3.30 -1.22 9.51
C TRP A 85 -4.80 -1.14 9.79
N ASP A 86 -5.39 0.03 9.54
CA ASP A 86 -6.83 0.23 9.70
C ASP A 86 -7.50 0.52 8.35
N SER A 87 -7.12 1.61 7.71
CA SER A 87 -7.75 2.05 6.46
C SER A 87 -6.89 3.03 5.68
N SER A 88 -7.25 3.22 4.40
CA SER A 88 -6.79 4.34 3.59
C SER A 88 -7.92 4.90 2.75
N THR A 89 -7.75 6.16 2.34
CA THR A 89 -8.66 6.83 1.42
C THR A 89 -7.82 7.62 0.43
N ILE A 90 -8.10 7.47 -0.87
CA ILE A 90 -7.46 8.27 -1.91
C ILE A 90 -7.98 9.70 -1.77
N THR A 91 -7.06 10.65 -1.64
CA THR A 91 -7.34 12.09 -1.56
C THR A 91 -7.04 12.80 -2.87
N GLU A 92 -6.18 12.24 -3.72
CA GLU A 92 -5.86 12.76 -5.04
C GLU A 92 -5.45 11.61 -5.97
N TYR A 93 -6.08 11.53 -7.14
CA TYR A 93 -5.69 10.60 -8.19
C TYR A 93 -4.60 11.22 -9.07
N ASN A 94 -3.64 10.42 -9.53
CA ASN A 94 -2.62 10.83 -10.49
C ASN A 94 -1.76 12.02 -10.03
N SER A 95 -1.50 12.09 -8.73
CA SER A 95 -0.79 13.17 -8.05
C SER A 95 0.67 13.36 -8.51
N GLY A 96 1.03 14.62 -8.76
CA GLY A 96 2.39 15.05 -9.11
C GLY A 96 2.89 14.55 -10.48
N PRO A 97 4.18 14.81 -10.80
CA PRO A 97 4.77 14.31 -12.02
C PRO A 97 4.93 12.78 -11.95
N ARG A 98 4.68 12.11 -13.07
CA ARG A 98 5.16 10.74 -13.27
C ARG A 98 6.69 10.70 -13.17
N THR A 99 7.22 9.54 -12.79
CA THR A 99 8.65 9.32 -12.64
C THR A 99 9.06 8.00 -13.29
N ASN A 100 10.36 7.79 -13.47
CA ASN A 100 10.91 6.55 -14.03
C ASN A 100 10.33 6.21 -15.42
N ASP A 101 10.14 7.24 -16.26
CA ASP A 101 9.74 7.08 -17.65
C ASP A 101 10.77 6.26 -18.42
N LYS A 102 10.32 5.14 -18.99
CA LYS A 102 11.14 4.26 -19.81
C LYS A 102 10.46 4.01 -21.14
N PHE A 103 11.18 4.31 -22.22
CA PHE A 103 10.74 3.97 -23.56
C PHE A 103 10.62 2.44 -23.70
N LEU A 104 9.50 1.99 -24.26
CA LEU A 104 9.23 0.59 -24.51
C LEU A 104 9.44 0.28 -25.99
N VAL A 105 8.67 0.93 -26.87
CA VAL A 105 8.70 0.67 -28.32
C VAL A 105 8.05 1.80 -29.11
N SER A 106 8.51 1.99 -30.35
CA SER A 106 7.88 2.85 -31.36
C SER A 106 7.29 2.02 -32.48
N VAL A 107 6.02 2.26 -32.80
CA VAL A 107 5.24 1.48 -33.76
C VAL A 107 4.69 2.40 -34.85
N ALA A 108 4.99 2.07 -36.11
CA ALA A 108 4.49 2.81 -37.26
C ALA A 108 3.00 2.53 -37.53
N LEU A 109 2.33 3.47 -38.19
CA LEU A 109 0.95 3.35 -38.67
C LEU A 109 0.72 2.00 -39.38
N GLY A 110 -0.35 1.30 -38.97
CA GLY A 110 -0.73 0.00 -39.53
C GLY A 110 0.16 -1.19 -39.14
N GLN A 111 1.15 -0.99 -38.26
CA GLN A 111 2.04 -2.06 -37.80
C GLN A 111 1.72 -2.49 -36.36
N THR A 112 2.24 -3.65 -35.99
CA THR A 112 2.29 -4.14 -34.61
C THR A 112 3.71 -4.57 -34.26
N LYS A 113 4.15 -4.32 -33.04
CA LYS A 113 5.46 -4.76 -32.54
C LYS A 113 5.36 -5.34 -31.13
N THR A 114 6.33 -6.16 -30.76
CA THR A 114 6.58 -6.58 -29.39
C THR A 114 7.90 -5.99 -28.90
N LEU A 115 8.17 -6.09 -27.60
CA LEU A 115 9.46 -5.70 -27.04
C LEU A 115 10.53 -6.74 -27.40
N SER A 116 11.74 -6.27 -27.69
CA SER A 116 12.91 -7.13 -27.91
C SER A 116 13.46 -7.73 -26.61
N GLN A 117 13.26 -7.04 -25.49
CA GLN A 117 13.70 -7.45 -24.17
C GLN A 117 12.68 -7.03 -23.10
N SER A 118 12.67 -7.76 -21.99
CA SER A 118 11.85 -7.37 -20.85
C SER A 118 12.41 -6.13 -20.15
N LEU A 119 11.53 -5.29 -19.64
CA LEU A 119 11.90 -4.04 -18.97
C LEU A 119 11.12 -3.90 -17.67
N ASN A 120 11.82 -3.53 -16.60
CA ASN A 120 11.22 -3.34 -15.29
C ASN A 120 11.18 -1.86 -14.91
N ILE A 121 10.04 -1.44 -14.37
CA ILE A 121 9.87 -0.17 -13.66
C ILE A 121 9.50 -0.47 -12.22
N SER A 122 9.94 0.40 -11.32
CA SER A 122 9.62 0.31 -9.90
C SER A 122 9.46 1.70 -9.29
N GLY A 123 8.63 1.75 -8.26
CA GLY A 123 8.33 2.94 -7.49
C GLY A 123 8.08 2.57 -6.04
N THR A 124 8.34 3.50 -5.13
CA THR A 124 8.20 3.28 -3.68
C THR A 124 7.23 4.29 -3.09
N VAL A 125 6.49 3.88 -2.06
CA VAL A 125 5.66 4.79 -1.25
C VAL A 125 6.50 5.96 -0.76
N THR A 126 5.98 7.18 -0.92
CA THR A 126 6.63 8.39 -0.40
C THR A 126 5.74 9.13 0.58
N TYR A 127 6.36 9.82 1.52
CA TYR A 127 5.72 10.53 2.61
C TYR A 127 6.05 12.01 2.51
N SER A 128 5.03 12.87 2.59
CA SER A 128 5.24 14.32 2.61
C SER A 128 5.87 14.83 3.90
N ALA A 129 5.59 14.15 5.02
CA ALA A 129 6.10 14.47 6.35
C ALA A 129 6.99 13.34 6.89
N THR A 130 7.77 13.64 7.92
CA THR A 130 8.54 12.62 8.63
C THR A 130 7.59 11.71 9.40
N VAL A 131 7.66 10.42 9.09
CA VAL A 131 6.90 9.35 9.74
C VAL A 131 7.90 8.41 10.43
N SER A 132 7.55 7.88 11.61
CA SER A 132 8.44 6.91 12.27
C SER A 132 8.56 5.63 11.44
N GLY A 133 9.71 4.95 11.54
CA GLY A 133 9.99 3.76 10.72
C GLY A 133 8.95 2.65 10.87
N ASP A 134 8.46 2.40 12.08
CA ASP A 134 7.47 1.35 12.33
C ASP A 134 6.10 1.68 11.73
N ILE A 135 5.68 2.95 11.78
CA ILE A 135 4.44 3.41 11.14
C ILE A 135 4.57 3.33 9.62
N ALA A 136 5.69 3.82 9.07
CA ALA A 136 5.98 3.75 7.63
C ALA A 136 5.97 2.29 7.13
N LYS A 137 6.51 1.35 7.92
CA LYS A 137 6.50 -0.07 7.57
C LYS A 137 5.08 -0.64 7.51
N VAL A 138 4.20 -0.34 8.47
CA VAL A 138 2.80 -0.78 8.43
C VAL A 138 2.06 -0.17 7.24
N ILE A 139 2.26 1.13 6.99
CA ILE A 139 1.64 1.81 5.84
C ILE A 139 2.12 1.22 4.52
N ASN A 140 3.42 0.99 4.37
CA ASN A 140 4.02 0.36 3.20
C ASN A 140 3.37 -1.00 2.93
N VAL A 141 3.33 -1.89 3.92
CA VAL A 141 2.71 -3.22 3.77
C VAL A 141 1.21 -3.11 3.52
N GLY A 142 0.52 -2.18 4.19
CA GLY A 142 -0.91 -1.93 4.03
C GLY A 142 -1.29 -1.45 2.62
N LEU A 143 -0.44 -0.65 1.98
CA LEU A 143 -0.68 -0.11 0.64
C LEU A 143 -0.15 -1.00 -0.50
N THR A 144 0.98 -1.68 -0.31
CA THR A 144 1.68 -2.38 -1.40
C THR A 144 1.96 -3.86 -1.14
N GLY A 145 1.65 -4.36 0.06
CA GLY A 145 1.98 -5.73 0.47
C GLY A 145 3.47 -5.94 0.78
N SER A 146 4.31 -4.91 0.67
CA SER A 146 5.77 -4.98 0.89
C SER A 146 6.23 -4.01 1.97
N ALA A 147 7.11 -4.46 2.86
CA ALA A 147 7.69 -3.62 3.92
C ALA A 147 8.53 -2.45 3.37
N SER A 148 9.13 -2.61 2.18
CA SER A 148 9.88 -1.53 1.54
C SER A 148 8.97 -0.46 0.95
N GLY A 149 7.68 -0.73 0.79
CA GLY A 149 6.73 0.15 0.08
C GLY A 149 6.95 0.15 -1.43
N THR A 150 7.81 -0.72 -1.96
CA THR A 150 8.14 -0.78 -3.37
C THR A 150 7.15 -1.65 -4.13
N ILE A 151 6.66 -1.15 -5.25
CA ILE A 151 6.01 -1.95 -6.29
C ILE A 151 6.93 -2.04 -7.50
N GLY A 152 6.75 -3.08 -8.31
CA GLY A 152 7.41 -3.20 -9.59
C GLY A 152 6.47 -3.78 -10.63
N TYR A 153 6.66 -3.38 -11.88
CA TYR A 153 6.01 -3.98 -13.02
C TYR A 153 7.03 -4.32 -14.10
N THR A 154 6.88 -5.52 -14.66
CA THR A 154 7.76 -6.02 -15.72
C THR A 154 6.97 -6.09 -17.01
N TYR A 155 7.39 -5.27 -17.98
CA TYR A 155 6.97 -5.38 -19.36
C TYR A 155 7.68 -6.57 -20.00
N ASN A 156 6.92 -7.52 -20.52
CA ASN A 156 7.43 -8.73 -21.16
C ASN A 156 7.53 -8.56 -22.69
N THR A 157 8.17 -9.53 -23.34
CA THR A 157 8.36 -9.56 -24.79
C THR A 157 7.17 -10.10 -25.57
N THR A 158 6.07 -10.46 -24.89
CA THR A 158 4.88 -11.07 -25.53
C THR A 158 3.75 -10.07 -25.76
N THR A 159 3.77 -8.93 -25.07
CA THR A 159 2.77 -7.87 -25.25
C THR A 159 2.91 -7.24 -26.64
N GLN A 160 1.80 -7.19 -27.39
CA GLN A 160 1.73 -6.54 -28.69
C GLN A 160 1.31 -5.08 -28.55
N TYR A 161 2.03 -4.21 -29.23
CA TYR A 161 1.79 -2.76 -29.32
C TYR A 161 1.43 -2.41 -30.76
N SER A 162 0.39 -1.62 -30.95
CA SER A 162 -0.12 -1.25 -32.27
C SER A 162 0.25 0.18 -32.63
N GLY A 163 0.48 0.42 -33.92
CA GLY A 163 0.65 1.77 -34.45
C GLY A 163 -0.61 2.62 -34.24
N PRO A 164 -0.49 3.94 -34.46
CA PRO A 164 -1.63 4.83 -34.31
C PRO A 164 -2.62 4.65 -35.48
N SER A 165 -3.72 5.40 -35.42
CA SER A 165 -4.58 5.64 -36.58
C SER A 165 -4.18 6.94 -37.28
N SER A 166 -4.57 7.09 -38.55
CA SER A 166 -4.46 8.37 -39.27
C SER A 166 -5.09 9.52 -38.46
N PRO A 167 -4.49 10.73 -38.42
CA PRO A 167 -3.40 11.23 -39.28
C PRO A 167 -1.98 10.94 -38.78
N TYR A 168 -1.79 10.22 -37.67
CA TYR A 168 -0.47 10.00 -37.09
C TYR A 168 0.32 8.91 -37.82
N ASN A 169 1.64 9.06 -37.87
CA ASN A 169 2.56 8.15 -38.56
C ASN A 169 3.21 7.14 -37.60
N THR A 170 3.41 7.53 -36.34
CA THR A 170 4.09 6.71 -35.33
C THR A 170 3.46 6.89 -33.96
N ARG A 171 3.54 5.83 -33.15
CA ARG A 171 3.14 5.82 -31.74
C ARG A 171 4.27 5.28 -30.90
N ASP A 172 4.70 6.06 -29.92
CA ASP A 172 5.70 5.66 -28.94
C ASP A 172 5.00 5.27 -27.64
N TYR A 173 5.44 4.15 -27.08
CA TYR A 173 4.94 3.61 -25.82
C TYR A 173 6.00 3.72 -24.73
N TYR A 174 5.54 4.02 -23.52
CA TYR A 174 6.38 4.20 -22.35
C TYR A 174 5.76 3.50 -21.13
N GLY A 175 6.62 3.00 -20.26
CA GLY A 175 6.26 2.63 -18.89
C GLY A 175 6.72 3.72 -17.93
N ALA A 176 5.93 4.03 -16.91
CA ALA A 176 6.29 4.99 -15.87
C ALA A 176 5.63 4.66 -14.53
N ILE A 177 6.07 5.35 -13.48
CA ILE A 177 5.41 5.33 -12.17
C ILE A 177 4.62 6.62 -12.00
N GLN A 178 3.32 6.49 -11.79
CA GLN A 178 2.45 7.54 -11.31
C GLN A 178 2.08 7.28 -9.84
N PHE A 179 1.41 8.22 -9.19
CA PHE A 179 1.07 8.11 -7.78
C PHE A 179 -0.36 8.52 -7.53
N ASP A 180 -1.03 7.80 -6.64
CA ASP A 180 -2.22 8.30 -5.98
C ASP A 180 -1.84 8.74 -4.56
N THR A 181 -2.38 9.86 -4.12
CA THR A 181 -2.17 10.36 -2.76
C THR A 181 -3.27 9.83 -1.85
N HIS A 182 -2.88 9.36 -0.68
CA HIS A 182 -3.76 8.79 0.33
C HIS A 182 -3.66 9.54 1.66
N SER A 183 -4.78 9.56 2.38
CA SER A 183 -4.82 9.64 3.84
C SER A 183 -4.90 8.22 4.39
N THR A 184 -4.04 7.88 5.36
CA THR A 184 -3.93 6.52 5.92
C THR A 184 -4.12 6.54 7.43
N LYS A 185 -4.68 5.45 7.97
CA LYS A 185 -4.93 5.28 9.40
C LYS A 185 -4.30 4.00 9.91
N VAL A 186 -3.62 4.12 11.05
CA VAL A 186 -2.95 3.02 11.75
C VAL A 186 -3.36 3.04 13.22
N LYS A 187 -3.84 1.91 13.74
CA LYS A 187 -4.17 1.74 15.16
C LYS A 187 -2.92 1.33 15.94
N LYS A 188 -2.81 1.81 17.18
CA LYS A 188 -1.78 1.39 18.14
C LYS A 188 -2.41 0.57 19.25
N TYR A 189 -1.78 -0.53 19.61
CA TYR A 189 -2.10 -1.33 20.78
C TYR A 189 -0.85 -1.49 21.65
N ASN A 190 -1.01 -1.41 22.97
CA ASN A 190 0.05 -1.69 23.93
C ASN A 190 -0.24 -3.03 24.59
N TYR A 191 0.76 -3.89 24.66
CA TYR A 191 0.64 -5.24 25.22
C TYR A 191 1.43 -5.35 26.53
N TYR A 192 0.80 -5.97 27.51
CA TYR A 192 1.35 -6.16 28.84
C TYR A 192 1.27 -7.62 29.25
N LYS A 193 2.35 -8.13 29.84
CA LYS A 193 2.37 -9.43 30.48
C LYS A 193 1.72 -9.29 31.86
N THR A 194 0.71 -10.09 32.12
CA THR A 194 0.03 -10.16 33.42
C THR A 194 0.68 -11.25 34.28
N TYR A 195 0.87 -10.94 35.55
CA TYR A 195 1.43 -11.85 36.53
C TYR A 195 0.54 -11.92 37.77
N ASN A 196 0.47 -13.10 38.39
CA ASN A 196 -0.04 -13.32 39.74
C ASN A 196 1.14 -13.75 40.62
N GLY A 197 1.66 -12.83 41.44
CA GLY A 197 2.96 -13.03 42.09
C GLY A 197 4.08 -13.17 41.05
N SER A 198 4.78 -14.31 41.03
CA SER A 198 5.84 -14.59 40.05
C SER A 198 5.35 -15.39 38.84
N ILE A 199 4.08 -15.81 38.82
CA ILE A 199 3.52 -16.67 37.77
C ILE A 199 3.00 -15.80 36.64
N TYR A 200 3.49 -16.02 35.42
CA TYR A 200 2.94 -15.42 34.21
C TYR A 200 1.57 -16.03 33.89
N THR A 201 0.55 -15.20 33.74
CA THR A 201 -0.84 -15.63 33.54
C THR A 201 -1.38 -15.32 32.14
N GLY A 202 -0.72 -14.46 31.37
CA GLY A 202 -1.13 -14.16 30.00
C GLY A 202 -0.72 -12.78 29.51
N LEU A 203 -1.17 -12.46 28.31
CA LEU A 203 -0.95 -11.18 27.66
C LEU A 203 -2.29 -10.44 27.54
N VAL A 204 -2.33 -9.19 27.99
CA VAL A 204 -3.46 -8.29 27.79
C VAL A 204 -3.04 -7.18 26.82
N SER A 205 -3.98 -6.70 26.02
CA SER A 205 -3.77 -5.59 25.10
C SER A 205 -4.73 -4.43 25.42
N TYR A 206 -4.22 -3.22 25.24
CA TYR A 206 -4.99 -1.99 25.40
C TYR A 206 -4.84 -1.14 24.13
N TYR A 207 -5.97 -0.67 23.61
CA TYR A 207 -5.97 0.30 22.51
C TYR A 207 -5.35 1.62 22.97
N ALA A 208 -4.34 2.09 22.24
CA ALA A 208 -3.53 3.24 22.59
C ALA A 208 -3.70 4.42 21.62
N GLY A 209 -4.65 4.32 20.69
CA GLY A 209 -5.02 5.41 19.79
C GLY A 209 -4.87 5.07 18.30
N ILE A 210 -5.19 6.06 17.47
CA ILE A 210 -5.11 6.00 16.02
C ILE A 210 -4.19 7.12 15.54
N ILE A 211 -3.34 6.79 14.57
CA ILE A 211 -2.46 7.74 13.90
C ILE A 211 -2.96 7.89 12.48
N THR A 212 -3.15 9.14 12.07
CA THR A 212 -3.47 9.49 10.69
C THR A 212 -2.22 10.06 10.04
N THR A 213 -1.87 9.53 8.87
CA THR A 213 -0.77 10.04 8.04
C THR A 213 -1.35 10.46 6.71
N ASP A 214 -1.37 11.77 6.48
CA ASP A 214 -1.87 12.38 5.25
C ASP A 214 -0.77 12.52 4.20
N ASN A 215 -1.19 12.73 2.95
CA ASN A 215 -0.30 12.98 1.83
C ASN A 215 0.74 11.85 1.63
N VAL A 216 0.30 10.61 1.76
CA VAL A 216 1.10 9.40 1.48
C VAL A 216 0.90 9.03 0.01
N LYS A 217 1.96 9.05 -0.79
CA LYS A 217 1.86 8.74 -2.23
C LYS A 217 2.11 7.25 -2.45
N LYS A 218 1.06 6.53 -2.85
CA LYS A 218 1.14 5.13 -3.28
C LYS A 218 1.58 5.09 -4.75
N PRO A 219 2.68 4.42 -5.11
CA PRO A 219 3.06 4.25 -6.51
C PRO A 219 2.09 3.33 -7.23
N LYS A 220 1.88 3.59 -8.52
CA LYS A 220 1.25 2.71 -9.49
C LYS A 220 2.04 2.72 -10.79
N ALA A 221 2.23 1.55 -11.40
CA ALA A 221 2.86 1.47 -12.70
C ALA A 221 1.82 1.80 -13.78
N ILE A 222 2.20 2.63 -14.74
CA ILE A 222 1.33 3.01 -15.85
C ILE A 222 2.02 2.76 -17.18
N THR A 223 1.22 2.45 -18.18
CA THR A 223 1.64 2.41 -19.58
C THR A 223 0.95 3.54 -20.30
N TYR A 224 1.70 4.37 -21.02
CA TYR A 224 1.14 5.44 -21.82
C TYR A 224 1.74 5.48 -23.21
N SER A 225 1.05 6.16 -24.14
CA SER A 225 1.57 6.41 -25.48
C SER A 225 1.50 7.88 -25.89
N LYS A 226 2.31 8.21 -26.88
CA LYS A 226 2.30 9.48 -27.60
C LYS A 226 2.26 9.21 -29.10
N ASP A 227 1.40 9.93 -29.80
CA ASP A 227 1.24 9.80 -31.25
C ASP A 227 1.92 10.99 -31.93
N PHE A 228 2.61 10.73 -33.04
CA PHE A 228 3.37 11.73 -33.77
C PHE A 228 2.98 11.75 -35.25
N THR A 229 2.83 12.96 -35.78
CA THR A 229 2.86 13.26 -37.22
C THR A 229 4.29 13.62 -37.58
N ASN A 230 4.84 13.02 -38.65
CA ASN A 230 6.08 13.53 -39.24
C ASN A 230 5.81 14.87 -39.91
#